data_AF-A0A1M6W1Q5-F1
#
_entry.id   AF-A0A1M6W1Q5-F1
#
_cell.length_a   1.000
_cell.length_b   1.000
_cell.length_c   1.000
_cell.angle_alpha   90.00
_cell.angle_beta   90.00
_cell.angle_gamma   90.00
#
_symmetry.space_group_name_H-M   'P 1'
#
loop_
_entity.id
_entity.type
_entity.pdbx_description
1 polymer ?
#
loop_
_entity_poly.entity_id
_entity_poly.type
_entity_poly.pdbx_seq_one_letter_code
_entity_poly.pdbx_strand_id
1 'polypeptide(L)'
;MHYGYPSGETLLREIQKILNAPDSFAHKVINELSHYGHIEGDIKRFAKALGETGRSSIDAFLEHRPEFIDIGKHFIASVLIPNEKAEPLSATARNLKMGNWFQYLYNKMNSKFEEFGDNQISFVTLNYDRSLEHFLFSALQADYGKGENDCAEQLDKIPIIHVHGQLGLLPWQDKKAGRAYASGIDIERKREEFQTSARAIKIIHEVENADDIPEFIKAQRLMNEANQIYFLGFGYDPTNCKRLKIPDSSVWKAGTGYGLLHQERREVGKLLGYRPEGSKYGRGDVPVLQLSPMQVDCLEFLREFAELT
;
A
#
# COMPACT_ATOMS: atom_id res chain seq x y z
N MET A 1 4.94 -0.91 -12.34
CA MET A 1 4.81 -0.64 -10.90
C MET A 1 5.48 0.66 -10.58
N HIS A 2 4.82 1.54 -9.82
CA HIS A 2 5.23 2.93 -9.68
C HIS A 2 6.25 3.10 -8.55
N TYR A 3 7.18 4.04 -8.71
CA TYR A 3 8.10 4.54 -7.68
C TYR A 3 9.16 3.57 -7.11
N GLY A 4 9.30 2.38 -7.70
CA GLY A 4 10.39 1.44 -7.37
C GLY A 4 10.08 0.41 -6.29
N TYR A 5 8.85 0.38 -5.77
CA TYR A 5 8.39 -0.66 -4.86
C TYR A 5 7.94 -1.92 -5.60
N PRO A 6 8.11 -3.12 -5.00
CA PRO A 6 7.62 -4.38 -5.54
C PRO A 6 6.13 -4.63 -5.21
N SER A 7 5.47 -5.46 -6.01
CA SER A 7 4.07 -5.86 -5.82
C SER A 7 4.04 -6.98 -4.80
N GLY A 8 2.87 -7.37 -4.31
CA GLY A 8 2.77 -8.54 -3.43
C GLY A 8 3.48 -9.79 -3.99
N GLU A 9 3.33 -10.05 -5.29
CA GLU A 9 4.02 -11.15 -5.98
C GLU A 9 5.53 -10.90 -6.14
N THR A 10 5.92 -9.68 -6.52
CA THR A 10 7.34 -9.35 -6.71
C THR A 10 8.09 -9.38 -5.38
N LEU A 11 7.47 -8.90 -4.30
CA LEU A 11 7.98 -8.92 -2.93
C LEU A 11 8.22 -10.35 -2.47
N LEU A 12 7.24 -11.25 -2.67
CA LEU A 12 7.39 -12.67 -2.40
C LEU A 12 8.61 -13.27 -3.14
N ARG A 13 8.74 -12.98 -4.44
CA ARG A 13 9.86 -13.44 -5.26
C ARG A 13 11.20 -12.85 -4.83
N GLU A 14 11.23 -11.59 -4.40
CA GLU A 14 12.45 -10.94 -3.88
C GLU A 14 12.90 -11.55 -2.55
N ILE A 15 11.97 -11.84 -1.63
CA ILE A 15 12.27 -12.57 -0.40
C ILE A 15 12.81 -13.98 -0.73
N GLN A 16 12.16 -14.70 -1.64
CA GLN A 16 12.65 -16.02 -2.10
C GLN A 16 14.06 -15.92 -2.72
N LYS A 17 14.36 -14.87 -3.48
CA LYS A 17 15.72 -14.65 -4.03
C LYS A 17 16.73 -14.43 -2.91
N ILE A 18 16.44 -13.57 -1.94
CA ILE A 18 17.32 -13.34 -0.77
C ILE A 18 17.60 -14.64 -0.04
N LEU A 19 16.59 -15.48 0.18
CA LEU A 19 16.74 -16.75 0.89
C LEU A 19 17.57 -17.80 0.15
N ASN A 20 17.66 -17.70 -1.17
CA ASN A 20 18.38 -18.66 -2.03
C ASN A 20 19.70 -18.11 -2.59
N ALA A 21 19.97 -16.81 -2.44
CA ALA A 21 21.15 -16.20 -3.01
C ALA A 21 22.39 -16.48 -2.15
N PRO A 22 23.50 -16.92 -2.75
CA PRO A 22 24.78 -17.07 -2.05
C PRO A 22 25.49 -15.72 -1.83
N ASP A 23 24.86 -14.59 -2.15
CA ASP A 23 25.50 -13.28 -2.17
C ASP A 23 25.64 -12.64 -0.78
N SER A 24 26.46 -11.58 -0.71
CA SER A 24 26.79 -10.89 0.53
C SER A 24 25.61 -10.13 1.13
N PHE A 25 24.58 -9.79 0.36
CA PHE A 25 23.41 -9.10 0.87
C PHE A 25 22.48 -10.07 1.59
N ALA A 26 22.20 -11.22 0.98
CA ALA A 26 21.45 -12.30 1.59
C ALA A 26 22.07 -12.75 2.92
N HIS A 27 23.39 -12.96 2.94
CA HIS A 27 24.11 -13.31 4.16
C HIS A 27 24.00 -12.22 5.24
N LYS A 28 24.06 -10.94 4.87
CA LYS A 28 23.88 -9.84 5.84
C LYS A 28 22.48 -9.85 6.45
N VAL A 29 21.43 -9.93 5.63
CA VAL A 29 20.04 -9.98 6.13
C VAL A 29 19.82 -11.20 7.04
N ILE A 30 20.31 -12.37 6.63
CA ILE A 30 20.21 -13.62 7.40
C ILE A 30 21.00 -13.55 8.71
N ASN A 31 22.22 -13.00 8.69
CA ASN A 31 23.00 -12.80 9.91
C ASN A 31 22.31 -11.81 10.85
N GLU A 32 21.74 -10.74 10.33
CA GLU A 32 21.03 -9.74 11.14
C GLU A 32 19.77 -10.30 11.80
N LEU A 33 19.07 -11.22 11.14
CA LEU A 33 17.93 -11.93 11.72
C LEU A 33 18.28 -12.70 13.01
N SER A 34 19.52 -13.17 13.15
CA SER A 34 19.97 -13.87 14.37
C SER A 34 19.93 -12.98 15.62
N HIS A 35 20.18 -11.69 15.47
CA HIS A 35 20.09 -10.72 16.56
C HIS A 35 18.65 -10.40 16.97
N TYR A 36 17.68 -10.72 16.13
CA TYR A 36 16.25 -10.65 16.44
C TYR A 36 15.70 -11.98 16.97
N GLY A 37 16.57 -12.95 17.26
CA GLY A 37 16.22 -14.24 17.85
C GLY A 37 15.91 -15.34 16.84
N HIS A 38 16.04 -15.09 15.54
CA HIS A 38 15.82 -16.09 14.49
C HIS A 38 17.07 -16.97 14.31
N ILE A 39 16.99 -18.21 14.75
CA ILE A 39 18.08 -19.17 14.56
C ILE A 39 18.11 -19.68 13.10
N GLU A 40 19.28 -20.09 12.63
CA GLU A 40 19.49 -20.56 11.25
C GLU A 40 18.51 -21.68 10.84
N GLY A 41 18.13 -22.55 11.79
CA GLY A 41 17.14 -23.59 11.58
C GLY A 41 15.75 -23.07 11.21
N ASP A 42 15.28 -22.00 11.86
CA ASP A 42 13.98 -21.39 11.57
C ASP A 42 14.00 -20.66 10.22
N ILE A 43 15.11 -20.00 9.89
CA ILE A 43 15.31 -19.35 8.59
C ILE A 43 15.27 -20.38 7.46
N LYS A 44 15.94 -21.54 7.62
CA LYS A 44 15.89 -22.65 6.65
C LYS A 44 14.48 -23.24 6.52
N ARG A 45 13.76 -23.39 7.64
CA ARG A 45 12.38 -23.88 7.66
C ARG A 45 11.45 -22.92 6.91
N PHE A 46 11.61 -21.62 7.14
CA PHE A 46 10.89 -20.56 6.45
C PHE A 46 11.20 -20.56 4.94
N ALA A 47 12.49 -20.59 4.56
CA ALA A 47 12.92 -20.62 3.16
C ALA A 47 12.32 -21.79 2.38
N LYS A 48 12.38 -22.99 2.95
CA LYS A 48 11.77 -24.18 2.33
C LYS A 48 10.26 -24.01 2.16
N ALA A 49 9.55 -23.62 3.21
CA ALA A 49 8.11 -23.46 3.17
C ALA A 49 7.67 -22.35 2.18
N LEU A 50 8.41 -21.25 2.12
CA LEU A 50 8.15 -20.14 1.20
C LEU A 50 8.47 -20.53 -0.25
N GLY A 51 9.47 -21.38 -0.48
CA GLY A 51 9.80 -21.90 -1.82
C GLY A 51 8.77 -22.89 -2.37
N GLU A 52 8.03 -23.57 -1.49
CA GLU A 52 7.02 -24.58 -1.84
C GLU A 52 5.59 -24.00 -1.86
N THR A 53 5.39 -22.73 -1.50
CA THR A 53 4.06 -22.12 -1.42
C THR A 53 3.41 -21.92 -2.79
N GLY A 54 2.11 -22.21 -2.88
CA GLY A 54 1.26 -21.85 -4.03
C GLY A 54 0.58 -20.48 -3.91
N ARG A 55 0.91 -19.69 -2.87
CA ARG A 55 0.32 -18.37 -2.64
C ARG A 55 1.00 -17.31 -3.52
N SER A 56 0.23 -16.31 -3.95
CA SER A 56 0.70 -15.21 -4.82
C SER A 56 1.29 -14.02 -4.08
N SER A 57 1.19 -13.97 -2.75
CA SER A 57 1.78 -12.91 -1.93
C SER A 57 2.35 -13.46 -0.62
N ILE A 58 3.27 -12.69 -0.03
CA ILE A 58 3.84 -12.99 1.29
C ILE A 58 2.75 -12.94 2.38
N ASP A 59 1.79 -12.02 2.30
CA ASP A 59 0.72 -11.89 3.29
C ASP A 59 -0.18 -13.12 3.32
N ALA A 60 -0.60 -13.60 2.15
CA ALA A 60 -1.43 -14.79 2.03
C ALA A 60 -0.70 -16.05 2.53
N PHE A 61 0.63 -16.10 2.38
CA PHE A 61 1.45 -17.16 2.95
C PHE A 61 1.52 -17.08 4.48
N LEU A 62 1.88 -15.91 5.04
CA LEU A 62 2.03 -15.70 6.48
C LEU A 62 0.71 -15.87 7.23
N GLU A 63 -0.41 -15.53 6.60
CA GLU A 63 -1.74 -15.73 7.17
C GLU A 63 -2.06 -17.20 7.46
N HIS A 64 -1.49 -18.13 6.67
CA HIS A 64 -1.70 -19.57 6.87
C HIS A 64 -0.58 -20.24 7.68
N ARG A 65 0.50 -19.49 7.96
CA ARG A 65 1.72 -19.98 8.59
C ARG A 65 2.12 -19.05 9.73
N PRO A 66 1.31 -18.97 10.80
CA PRO A 66 1.54 -18.04 11.91
C PRO A 66 2.91 -18.20 12.57
N GLU A 67 3.48 -19.40 12.53
CA GLU A 67 4.84 -19.67 13.04
C GLU A 67 5.94 -18.91 12.29
N PHE A 68 5.62 -18.30 11.15
CA PHE A 68 6.55 -17.52 10.33
C PHE A 68 6.24 -16.02 10.29
N ILE A 69 5.24 -15.53 11.02
CA ILE A 69 4.85 -14.12 10.96
C ILE A 69 6.04 -13.22 11.30
N ASP A 70 6.73 -13.48 12.41
CA ASP A 70 7.81 -12.60 12.86
C ASP A 70 8.98 -12.56 11.87
N ILE A 71 9.49 -13.72 11.44
CA ILE A 71 10.57 -13.80 10.43
C ILE A 71 10.12 -13.17 9.09
N GLY A 72 8.87 -13.38 8.69
CA GLY A 72 8.29 -12.81 7.48
C GLY A 72 8.26 -11.28 7.50
N LYS A 73 7.86 -10.68 8.63
CA LYS A 73 7.84 -9.23 8.81
C LYS A 73 9.23 -8.60 8.67
N HIS A 74 10.26 -9.24 9.24
CA HIS A 74 11.63 -8.78 9.07
C HIS A 74 12.08 -8.88 7.60
N PHE A 75 11.74 -9.96 6.88
CA PHE A 75 12.05 -10.05 5.45
C PHE A 75 11.33 -9.00 4.61
N ILE A 76 10.04 -8.72 4.90
CA ILE A 76 9.29 -7.64 4.25
C ILE A 76 10.01 -6.31 4.45
N ALA A 77 10.37 -5.96 5.69
CA ALA A 77 11.11 -4.74 6.00
C ALA A 77 12.47 -4.68 5.26
N SER A 78 13.19 -5.82 5.19
CA SER A 78 14.48 -5.92 4.50
C SER A 78 14.41 -5.75 2.98
N VAL A 79 13.25 -5.97 2.38
CA VAL A 79 13.06 -5.74 0.95
C VAL A 79 12.57 -4.32 0.69
N LEU A 80 11.68 -3.80 1.53
CA LEU A 80 10.99 -2.55 1.23
C LEU A 80 11.77 -1.29 1.66
N ILE A 81 12.47 -1.29 2.79
CA ILE A 81 13.24 -0.11 3.27
C ILE A 81 14.25 0.41 2.22
N PRO A 82 15.00 -0.43 1.48
CA PRO A 82 15.88 0.02 0.40
C PRO A 82 15.20 0.82 -0.70
N ASN A 83 13.89 0.65 -0.86
CA ASN A 83 13.10 1.32 -1.90
C ASN A 83 12.60 2.70 -1.47
N GLU A 84 12.84 3.13 -0.22
CA GLU A 84 12.53 4.49 0.28
C GLU A 84 13.48 5.55 -0.28
N LYS A 85 13.45 5.70 -1.60
CA LYS A 85 14.21 6.68 -2.36
C LYS A 85 13.32 7.89 -2.62
N ALA A 86 13.82 9.09 -2.35
CA ALA A 86 13.08 10.32 -2.62
C ALA A 86 13.12 10.67 -4.12
N GLU A 87 14.16 10.24 -4.84
CA GLU A 87 14.37 10.60 -6.24
C GLU A 87 13.24 10.15 -7.17
N PRO A 88 12.69 8.91 -7.07
CA PRO A 88 11.54 8.49 -7.88
C PRO A 88 10.25 9.28 -7.61
N LEU A 89 10.13 9.93 -6.44
CA LEU A 89 8.96 10.70 -6.04
C LEU A 89 9.04 12.17 -6.50
N SER A 90 10.23 12.65 -6.83
CA SER A 90 10.47 14.02 -7.31
C SER A 90 9.79 14.28 -8.65
N ALA A 91 9.30 15.52 -8.83
CA ALA A 91 8.81 16.01 -10.13
C ALA A 91 9.88 15.95 -11.24
N THR A 92 11.17 15.89 -10.88
CA THR A 92 12.29 15.77 -11.82
C THR A 92 12.69 14.33 -12.15
N ALA A 93 11.97 13.33 -11.64
CA ALA A 93 12.23 11.92 -11.88
C ALA A 93 12.09 11.55 -13.37
N ARG A 94 13.19 11.61 -14.12
CA ARG A 94 13.25 11.29 -15.56
C ARG A 94 12.91 9.82 -15.90
N ASN A 95 12.81 8.96 -14.89
CA ASN A 95 12.66 7.51 -15.04
C ASN A 95 11.23 7.00 -14.86
N LEU A 96 10.25 7.88 -14.59
CA LEU A 96 8.85 7.48 -14.59
C LEU A 96 8.36 7.36 -16.04
N LYS A 97 8.58 6.18 -16.65
CA LYS A 97 8.06 5.85 -17.99
C LYS A 97 6.55 6.11 -18.18
N MET A 98 5.80 6.20 -17.08
CA MET A 98 4.34 6.21 -17.02
C MET A 98 3.78 7.48 -16.33
N GLY A 99 4.60 8.52 -16.12
CA GLY A 99 4.21 9.72 -15.37
C GLY A 99 3.99 9.49 -13.88
N ASN A 100 3.68 10.56 -13.15
CA ASN A 100 3.54 10.58 -11.69
C ASN A 100 2.07 10.82 -11.29
N TRP A 101 1.36 9.78 -10.89
CA TRP A 101 -0.04 9.93 -10.46
C TRP A 101 -0.18 10.63 -9.10
N PHE A 102 0.82 10.51 -8.20
CA PHE A 102 0.86 11.33 -6.98
C PHE A 102 0.85 12.83 -7.33
N GLN A 103 1.68 13.25 -8.29
CA GLN A 103 1.71 14.64 -8.75
C GLN A 103 0.39 15.06 -9.39
N TYR A 104 -0.22 14.20 -10.22
CA TYR A 104 -1.52 14.48 -10.82
C TYR A 104 -2.60 14.70 -9.75
N LEU A 105 -2.66 13.81 -8.76
CA LEU A 105 -3.60 13.89 -7.66
C LEU A 105 -3.38 15.15 -6.81
N TYR A 106 -2.13 15.41 -6.43
CA TYR A 106 -1.80 16.60 -5.65
C TYR A 106 -2.21 17.90 -6.37
N ASN A 107 -2.00 17.98 -7.69
CA ASN A 107 -2.47 19.12 -8.49
C ASN A 107 -4.01 19.25 -8.53
N LYS A 108 -4.75 18.16 -8.30
CA LYS A 108 -6.22 18.18 -8.19
C LYS A 108 -6.68 18.60 -6.80
N MET A 109 -5.90 18.33 -5.76
CA MET A 109 -6.12 18.80 -4.38
C MET A 109 -5.78 20.29 -4.18
N ASN A 110 -5.42 20.99 -5.26
CA ASN A 110 -4.95 22.37 -5.26
C ASN A 110 -5.92 23.31 -4.54
N SER A 111 -5.43 23.96 -3.49
CA SER A 111 -6.18 24.81 -2.57
C SER A 111 -5.26 25.90 -2.01
N LYS A 112 -5.75 26.74 -1.10
CA LYS A 112 -4.84 27.54 -0.26
C LYS A 112 -4.25 26.64 0.83
N PHE A 113 -3.08 27.00 1.35
CA PHE A 113 -2.42 26.23 2.39
C PHE A 113 -3.34 25.95 3.59
N GLU A 114 -4.06 26.98 4.04
CA GLU A 114 -4.92 26.92 5.22
C GLU A 114 -6.11 25.95 5.03
N GLU A 115 -6.52 25.74 3.79
CA GLU A 115 -7.65 24.90 3.35
C GLU A 115 -7.18 23.51 2.84
N PHE A 116 -5.87 23.24 2.80
CA PHE A 116 -5.34 22.02 2.17
C PHE A 116 -5.83 20.75 2.86
N GLY A 117 -5.87 20.73 4.19
CA GLY A 117 -6.39 19.59 4.95
C GLY A 117 -7.91 19.43 4.87
N ASP A 118 -8.64 20.38 4.28
CA ASP A 118 -10.09 20.32 4.10
C ASP A 118 -10.49 19.60 2.79
N ASN A 119 -9.50 19.18 1.99
CA ASN A 119 -9.72 18.32 0.82
C ASN A 119 -10.54 17.09 1.22
N GLN A 120 -11.67 16.85 0.53
CA GLN A 120 -12.60 15.75 0.82
C GLN A 120 -12.11 14.42 0.23
N ILE A 121 -10.88 14.04 0.58
CA ILE A 121 -10.23 12.81 0.13
C ILE A 121 -9.71 12.01 1.32
N SER A 122 -9.72 10.69 1.17
CA SER A 122 -9.12 9.76 2.12
C SER A 122 -8.48 8.61 1.37
N PHE A 123 -7.45 8.03 1.96
CA PHE A 123 -6.68 6.94 1.37
C PHE A 123 -6.77 5.70 2.24
N VAL A 124 -7.06 4.57 1.61
CA VAL A 124 -6.98 3.25 2.22
C VAL A 124 -5.98 2.45 1.40
N THR A 125 -4.90 2.00 2.01
CA THR A 125 -3.80 1.32 1.32
C THR A 125 -3.47 -0.01 1.99
N LEU A 126 -3.12 -0.98 1.15
CA LEU A 126 -2.60 -2.28 1.56
C LEU A 126 -1.07 -2.33 1.47
N ASN A 127 -0.44 -1.26 0.98
CA ASN A 127 1.00 -1.18 0.87
C ASN A 127 1.61 -0.86 2.24
N TYR A 128 2.82 -1.35 2.47
CA TYR A 128 3.60 -1.08 3.67
C TYR A 128 4.45 0.19 3.56
N ASP A 129 4.72 0.65 2.34
CA ASP A 129 5.52 1.83 2.09
C ASP A 129 4.79 3.11 2.50
N ARG A 130 5.55 4.19 2.65
CA ARG A 130 5.09 5.49 3.18
C ARG A 130 5.24 6.59 2.12
N SER A 131 5.27 6.17 0.86
CA SER A 131 5.71 7.02 -0.25
C SER A 131 4.70 8.12 -0.55
N LEU A 132 3.41 7.86 -0.35
CA LEU A 132 2.34 8.85 -0.51
C LEU A 132 2.46 9.96 0.53
N GLU A 133 2.58 9.60 1.81
CA GLU A 133 2.71 10.55 2.92
C GLU A 133 3.97 11.40 2.79
N HIS A 134 5.09 10.75 2.46
CA HIS A 134 6.34 11.46 2.23
C HIS A 134 6.23 12.42 1.04
N PHE A 135 5.63 11.98 -0.07
CA PHE A 135 5.41 12.81 -1.25
C PHE A 135 4.52 14.02 -0.92
N LEU A 136 3.36 13.82 -0.30
CA LEU A 136 2.42 14.89 0.04
C LEU A 136 3.08 15.92 0.96
N PHE A 137 3.82 15.47 1.98
CA PHE A 137 4.52 16.34 2.92
C PHE A 137 5.60 17.18 2.22
N SER A 138 6.45 16.55 1.42
CA SER A 138 7.51 17.26 0.69
C SER A 138 6.96 18.21 -0.37
N ALA A 139 5.90 17.84 -1.08
CA ALA A 139 5.25 18.71 -2.07
C ALA A 139 4.61 19.93 -1.39
N LEU A 140 3.86 19.72 -0.31
CA LEU A 140 3.21 20.79 0.44
C LEU A 140 4.21 21.79 1.02
N GLN A 141 5.32 21.31 1.58
CA GLN A 141 6.40 22.18 2.05
C GLN A 141 7.03 22.99 0.91
N ALA A 142 7.31 22.35 -0.22
CA ALA A 142 7.96 22.98 -1.36
C ALA A 142 7.10 24.08 -2.00
N ASP A 143 5.79 23.83 -2.16
CA ASP A 143 4.91 24.74 -2.89
C ASP A 143 4.46 25.95 -2.06
N TYR A 144 4.25 25.77 -0.76
CA TYR A 144 3.77 26.86 0.11
C TYR A 144 4.87 27.48 0.98
N GLY A 145 6.06 26.88 1.04
CA GLY A 145 7.20 27.38 1.82
C GLY A 145 6.95 27.40 3.33
N LYS A 146 6.09 26.51 3.83
CA LYS A 146 5.67 26.45 5.24
C LYS A 146 6.56 25.51 6.06
N GLY A 147 6.54 25.71 7.38
CA GLY A 147 7.33 24.90 8.31
C GLY A 147 6.78 23.47 8.46
N GLU A 148 7.61 22.56 8.96
CA GLU A 148 7.24 21.15 9.19
C GLU A 148 5.98 20.99 10.05
N ASN A 149 5.84 21.76 11.13
CA ASN A 149 4.67 21.67 12.01
C ASN A 149 3.37 22.06 11.29
N ASP A 150 3.40 23.14 10.51
CA ASP A 150 2.22 23.64 9.82
C ASP A 150 1.78 22.64 8.74
N CYS A 151 2.74 22.07 7.99
CA CYS A 151 2.46 21.06 6.98
C CYS A 151 1.94 19.75 7.59
N ALA A 152 2.52 19.33 8.72
CA ALA A 152 2.03 18.17 9.46
C ALA A 152 0.57 18.36 9.92
N GLU A 153 0.23 19.54 10.46
CA GLU A 153 -1.13 19.86 10.89
C GLU A 153 -2.15 19.78 9.74
N GLN A 154 -1.78 20.22 8.53
CA GLN A 154 -2.66 20.11 7.38
C GLN A 154 -2.81 18.67 6.89
N LEU A 155 -1.72 17.88 6.88
CA LEU A 155 -1.78 16.48 6.44
C LEU A 155 -2.45 15.56 7.45
N ASP A 156 -2.36 15.84 8.75
CA ASP A 156 -3.03 15.05 9.80
C ASP A 156 -4.56 15.06 9.66
N LYS A 157 -5.12 16.06 8.96
CA LYS A 157 -6.55 16.14 8.65
C LYS A 157 -6.98 15.20 7.52
N ILE A 158 -6.06 14.75 6.67
CA ILE A 158 -6.32 13.87 5.53
C ILE A 158 -6.10 12.42 5.95
N PRO A 159 -7.15 11.58 6.04
CA PRO A 159 -6.99 10.20 6.49
C PRO A 159 -6.19 9.36 5.50
N ILE A 160 -5.10 8.75 5.97
CA ILE A 160 -4.31 7.73 5.24
C ILE A 160 -4.22 6.47 6.10
N ILE A 161 -4.94 5.42 5.71
CA ILE A 161 -5.12 4.21 6.51
C ILE A 161 -4.35 3.04 5.89
N HIS A 162 -3.35 2.54 6.61
CA HIS A 162 -2.60 1.33 6.28
C HIS A 162 -3.23 0.11 6.96
N VAL A 163 -4.07 -0.64 6.24
CA VAL A 163 -4.84 -1.76 6.84
C VAL A 163 -3.98 -2.95 7.28
N HIS A 164 -2.78 -3.08 6.70
CA HIS A 164 -1.76 -4.04 7.11
C HIS A 164 -0.62 -3.40 7.91
N GLY A 165 -0.76 -2.16 8.37
CA GLY A 165 0.35 -1.42 8.96
C GLY A 165 1.38 -0.97 7.91
N GLN A 166 2.51 -0.44 8.38
CA GLN A 166 3.48 0.27 7.54
C GLN A 166 4.90 0.20 8.12
N LEU A 167 5.91 0.67 7.38
CA LEU A 167 7.32 0.67 7.77
C LEU A 167 7.71 1.75 8.81
N GLY A 168 6.83 1.95 9.81
CA GLY A 168 6.96 2.93 10.90
C GLY A 168 6.47 4.34 10.52
N LEU A 169 6.16 5.19 11.49
CA LEU A 169 5.72 6.57 11.19
C LEU A 169 6.87 7.43 10.64
N LEU A 170 6.55 8.45 9.85
CA LEU A 170 7.51 9.48 9.42
C LEU A 170 7.85 10.43 10.58
N PRO A 171 9.00 11.14 10.56
CA PRO A 171 9.41 12.02 11.66
C PRO A 171 8.41 13.13 11.99
N TRP A 172 7.69 13.63 10.97
CA TRP A 172 6.66 14.65 11.17
C TRP A 172 5.37 14.10 11.79
N GLN A 173 5.10 12.79 11.64
CA GLN A 173 3.95 12.11 12.25
C GLN A 173 4.24 11.72 13.72
N ASP A 174 5.50 11.34 14.01
CA ASP A 174 5.94 11.04 15.38
C ASP A 174 7.37 11.53 15.60
N LYS A 175 7.52 12.65 16.32
CA LYS A 175 8.82 13.26 16.60
C LYS A 175 9.74 12.44 17.50
N LYS A 176 9.20 11.44 18.21
CA LYS A 176 9.96 10.62 19.17
C LYS A 176 10.40 9.30 18.54
N ALA A 177 9.50 8.64 17.82
CA ALA A 177 9.73 7.29 17.27
C ALA A 177 9.68 7.23 15.74
N GLY A 178 9.48 8.35 15.07
CA GLY A 178 9.40 8.43 13.61
C GLY A 178 10.74 8.12 12.94
N ARG A 179 10.67 7.33 11.87
CA ARG A 179 11.81 6.93 11.06
C ARG A 179 11.87 7.75 9.79
N ALA A 180 13.03 8.35 9.50
CA ALA A 180 13.26 9.07 8.25
C ALA A 180 12.95 8.20 7.01
N TYR A 181 12.42 8.83 5.97
CA TYR A 181 12.23 8.20 4.67
C TYR A 181 13.56 8.21 3.91
N ALA A 182 14.28 7.09 3.92
CA ALA A 182 15.62 7.03 3.33
C ALA A 182 16.01 5.60 2.95
N SER A 183 16.61 5.46 1.76
CA SER A 183 17.18 4.21 1.30
C SER A 183 18.50 3.95 2.02
N GLY A 184 18.53 2.93 2.86
CA GLY A 184 19.75 2.56 3.57
C GLY A 184 19.51 1.39 4.50
N ILE A 185 19.71 0.18 3.98
CA ILE A 185 19.97 -1.00 4.82
C ILE A 185 21.40 -0.86 5.35
N ASP A 186 21.55 0.02 6.32
CA ASP A 186 22.57 -0.22 7.33
C ASP A 186 21.85 -0.86 8.51
N ILE A 187 21.31 -2.09 8.28
CA ILE A 187 20.59 -2.84 9.32
C ILE A 187 21.49 -3.04 10.55
N GLU A 188 22.80 -3.18 10.33
CA GLU A 188 23.82 -3.24 11.38
C GLU A 188 23.82 -1.98 12.26
N ARG A 189 23.76 -0.78 11.69
CA ARG A 189 23.75 0.49 12.44
C ARG A 189 22.37 0.98 12.88
N LYS A 190 21.30 0.50 12.23
CA LYS A 190 19.92 0.96 12.43
C LYS A 190 18.99 -0.19 12.87
N ARG A 191 19.53 -1.09 13.71
CA ARG A 191 18.83 -2.29 14.21
C ARG A 191 17.47 -1.98 14.81
N GLU A 192 17.36 -0.89 15.58
CA GLU A 192 16.12 -0.47 16.23
C GLU A 192 15.07 0.05 15.23
N GLU A 193 15.49 0.81 14.21
CA GLU A 193 14.60 1.28 13.15
C GLU A 193 14.01 0.11 12.35
N PHE A 194 14.83 -0.90 12.08
CA PHE A 194 14.41 -2.12 11.40
C PHE A 194 13.43 -2.95 12.23
N GLN A 195 13.74 -3.16 13.51
CA GLN A 195 12.85 -3.86 14.45
C GLN A 195 11.51 -3.12 14.59
N THR A 196 11.54 -1.80 14.65
CA THR A 196 10.34 -0.95 14.73
C THR A 196 9.49 -1.10 13.47
N SER A 197 10.13 -1.10 12.29
CA SER A 197 9.44 -1.31 11.01
C SER A 197 8.80 -2.70 10.93
N ALA A 198 9.52 -3.75 11.33
CA ALA A 198 8.98 -5.11 11.37
C ALA A 198 7.77 -5.23 12.31
N ARG A 199 7.83 -4.61 13.50
CA ARG A 199 6.70 -4.60 14.47
C ARG A 199 5.49 -3.80 13.98
N ALA A 200 5.71 -2.77 13.17
CA ALA A 200 4.66 -1.93 12.63
C ALA A 200 3.91 -2.56 11.44
N ILE A 201 4.47 -3.62 10.83
CA ILE A 201 3.76 -4.49 9.89
C ILE A 201 2.76 -5.35 10.66
N LYS A 202 1.54 -5.49 10.14
CA LYS A 202 0.43 -6.27 10.70
C LYS A 202 -0.01 -7.35 9.73
N ILE A 203 0.04 -8.60 10.17
CA ILE A 203 -0.47 -9.74 9.41
C ILE A 203 -1.79 -10.17 10.05
N ILE A 204 -2.86 -10.26 9.27
CA ILE A 204 -4.24 -10.35 9.80
C ILE A 204 -4.50 -11.60 10.64
N HIS A 205 -3.66 -12.63 10.58
CA HIS A 205 -3.77 -13.77 11.50
C HIS A 205 -3.47 -13.41 12.97
N GLU A 206 -2.93 -12.23 13.25
CA GLU A 206 -2.69 -11.74 14.62
C GLU A 206 -3.98 -11.34 15.38
N VAL A 207 -5.15 -11.41 14.72
CA VAL A 207 -6.43 -10.88 15.23
C VAL A 207 -7.57 -11.80 14.77
N GLU A 208 -8.35 -12.35 15.71
CA GLU A 208 -9.34 -13.40 15.44
C GLU A 208 -10.42 -12.95 14.43
N ASN A 209 -10.75 -11.64 14.38
CA ASN A 209 -11.60 -11.05 13.34
C ASN A 209 -11.04 -9.73 12.82
N ALA A 210 -11.12 -9.52 11.50
CA ALA A 210 -10.78 -8.24 10.88
C ALA A 210 -11.64 -7.07 11.42
N ASP A 211 -12.82 -7.39 11.95
CA ASP A 211 -13.75 -6.44 12.56
C ASP A 211 -13.28 -5.89 13.92
N ASP A 212 -12.23 -6.48 14.49
CA ASP A 212 -11.60 -6.02 15.74
C ASP A 212 -10.35 -5.17 15.46
N ILE A 213 -9.93 -5.03 14.20
CA ILE A 213 -8.73 -4.30 13.81
C ILE A 213 -9.07 -2.81 13.59
N PRO A 214 -8.52 -1.88 14.39
CA PRO A 214 -8.87 -0.46 14.31
C PRO A 214 -8.70 0.14 12.91
N GLU A 215 -7.68 -0.27 12.17
CA GLU A 215 -7.43 0.20 10.80
C GLU A 215 -8.52 -0.28 9.82
N PHE A 216 -8.97 -1.54 9.92
CA PHE A 216 -10.08 -2.02 9.10
C PHE A 216 -11.38 -1.32 9.45
N ILE A 217 -11.68 -1.12 10.74
CA ILE A 217 -12.88 -0.38 11.17
C ILE A 217 -12.87 1.05 10.59
N LYS A 218 -11.74 1.76 10.66
CA LYS A 218 -11.59 3.10 10.09
C LYS A 218 -11.75 3.07 8.56
N ALA A 219 -11.10 2.14 7.88
CA ALA A 219 -11.22 1.99 6.43
C ALA A 219 -12.67 1.69 5.99
N GLN A 220 -13.34 0.77 6.68
CA GLN A 220 -14.75 0.42 6.45
C GLN A 220 -15.65 1.65 6.63
N ARG A 221 -15.42 2.45 7.67
CA ARG A 221 -16.16 3.69 7.90
C ARG A 221 -15.98 4.68 6.74
N LEU A 222 -14.73 4.95 6.35
CA LEU A 222 -14.42 5.87 5.24
C LEU A 222 -15.05 5.41 3.93
N MET A 223 -15.00 4.12 3.61
CA MET A 223 -15.63 3.58 2.40
C MET A 223 -17.15 3.72 2.42
N ASN A 224 -17.80 3.56 3.58
CA ASN A 224 -19.25 3.73 3.70
C ASN A 224 -19.70 5.20 3.65
N GLU A 225 -18.88 6.12 4.13
CA GLU A 225 -19.15 7.56 4.12
C GLU A 225 -18.77 8.23 2.78
N ALA A 226 -17.99 7.55 1.94
CA ALA A 226 -17.53 8.10 0.67
C ALA A 226 -18.65 8.23 -0.38
N ASN A 227 -18.64 9.34 -1.10
CA ASN A 227 -19.50 9.53 -2.27
C ASN A 227 -19.03 8.72 -3.48
N GLN A 228 -17.71 8.55 -3.61
CA GLN A 228 -17.04 7.85 -4.70
C GLN A 228 -15.84 7.06 -4.17
N ILE A 229 -15.62 5.85 -4.70
CA ILE A 229 -14.47 5.02 -4.35
C ILE A 229 -13.65 4.73 -5.61
N TYR A 230 -12.36 5.02 -5.54
CA TYR A 230 -11.39 4.77 -6.61
C TYR A 230 -10.39 3.68 -6.20
N PHE A 231 -10.30 2.58 -6.96
CA PHE A 231 -9.32 1.52 -6.76
C PHE A 231 -8.11 1.72 -7.69
N LEU A 232 -6.95 2.04 -7.12
CA LEU A 232 -5.72 2.32 -7.88
C LEU A 232 -4.69 1.20 -7.66
N GLY A 233 -4.35 0.47 -8.72
CA GLY A 233 -3.36 -0.61 -8.63
C GLY A 233 -3.77 -1.75 -7.69
N PHE A 234 -5.07 -1.91 -7.46
CA PHE A 234 -5.64 -2.85 -6.50
C PHE A 234 -5.85 -4.23 -7.15
N GLY A 235 -5.44 -5.30 -6.47
CA GLY A 235 -5.49 -6.66 -7.00
C GLY A 235 -6.85 -7.37 -6.89
N TYR A 236 -7.85 -6.76 -6.24
CA TYR A 236 -9.19 -7.32 -6.03
C TYR A 236 -9.24 -8.73 -5.41
N ASP A 237 -8.28 -9.07 -4.55
CA ASP A 237 -8.30 -10.33 -3.82
C ASP A 237 -9.61 -10.45 -3.00
N PRO A 238 -10.37 -11.56 -3.13
CA PRO A 238 -11.66 -11.73 -2.46
C PRO A 238 -11.59 -11.57 -0.94
N THR A 239 -10.49 -11.98 -0.32
CA THR A 239 -10.29 -11.89 1.14
C THR A 239 -10.16 -10.43 1.55
N ASN A 240 -9.36 -9.65 0.83
CA ASN A 240 -9.19 -8.22 1.10
C ASN A 240 -10.49 -7.44 0.85
N CYS A 241 -11.19 -7.70 -0.25
CA CYS A 241 -12.48 -7.08 -0.53
C CYS A 241 -13.51 -7.38 0.57
N LYS A 242 -13.57 -8.63 1.05
CA LYS A 242 -14.47 -9.03 2.14
C LYS A 242 -14.12 -8.33 3.46
N ARG A 243 -12.84 -8.24 3.81
CA ARG A 243 -12.36 -7.55 5.03
C ARG A 243 -12.62 -6.06 5.01
N LEU A 244 -12.45 -5.45 3.84
CA LEU A 244 -12.75 -4.04 3.61
C LEU A 244 -14.27 -3.76 3.62
N LYS A 245 -15.13 -4.79 3.52
CA LYS A 245 -16.59 -4.65 3.44
C LYS A 245 -16.98 -3.57 2.44
N ILE A 246 -16.42 -3.65 1.24
CA ILE A 246 -16.67 -2.66 0.19
C ILE A 246 -18.19 -2.54 -0.01
N PRO A 247 -18.79 -1.33 0.05
CA PRO A 247 -20.24 -1.17 0.06
C PRO A 247 -20.89 -1.70 -1.23
N ASP A 248 -21.91 -2.55 -1.13
CA ASP A 248 -22.44 -3.23 -2.33
C ASP A 248 -23.26 -2.32 -3.27
N SER A 249 -24.01 -1.33 -2.77
CA SER A 249 -25.13 -0.80 -3.58
C SER A 249 -25.50 0.69 -3.47
N SER A 250 -24.76 1.55 -2.77
CA SER A 250 -25.05 3.00 -2.71
C SER A 250 -23.93 3.91 -3.24
N VAL A 251 -22.69 3.42 -3.30
CA VAL A 251 -21.51 4.24 -3.63
C VAL A 251 -21.03 3.92 -5.04
N TRP A 252 -20.81 4.97 -5.85
CA TRP A 252 -20.20 4.83 -7.18
C TRP A 252 -18.73 4.43 -7.04
N LYS A 253 -18.29 3.50 -7.89
CA LYS A 253 -16.94 2.93 -7.80
C LYS A 253 -16.31 2.83 -9.18
N ALA A 254 -15.04 3.18 -9.25
CA ALA A 254 -14.22 2.91 -10.42
C ALA A 254 -12.85 2.40 -10.00
N GLY A 255 -12.15 1.71 -10.91
CA GLY A 255 -10.82 1.23 -10.60
C GLY A 255 -10.02 0.81 -11.81
N THR A 256 -8.71 0.68 -11.59
CA THR A 256 -7.82 0.11 -12.61
C THR A 256 -8.16 -1.36 -12.81
N GLY A 257 -8.35 -1.77 -14.06
CA GLY A 257 -8.47 -3.18 -14.46
C GLY A 257 -7.15 -3.78 -14.98
N TYR A 258 -6.02 -3.17 -14.62
CA TYR A 258 -4.71 -3.49 -15.18
C TYR A 258 -4.35 -4.96 -14.97
N GLY A 259 -3.97 -5.66 -16.04
CA GLY A 259 -3.62 -7.08 -15.99
C GLY A 259 -4.79 -8.06 -15.80
N LEU A 260 -6.02 -7.60 -15.52
CA LEU A 260 -7.18 -8.47 -15.36
C LEU A 260 -7.74 -8.93 -16.71
N LEU A 261 -7.81 -10.25 -16.90
CA LEU A 261 -8.43 -10.90 -18.04
C LEU A 261 -9.97 -10.86 -17.94
N HIS A 262 -10.65 -11.21 -19.04
CA HIS A 262 -12.11 -11.14 -19.14
C HIS A 262 -12.85 -11.87 -18.01
N GLN A 263 -12.38 -13.06 -17.62
CA GLN A 263 -13.03 -13.82 -16.55
C GLN A 263 -12.82 -13.17 -15.18
N GLU A 264 -11.60 -12.74 -14.88
CA GLU A 264 -11.25 -12.08 -13.61
C GLU A 264 -12.06 -10.78 -13.45
N ARG A 265 -12.19 -9.98 -14.52
CA ARG A 265 -13.05 -8.77 -14.51
C ARG A 265 -14.50 -9.09 -14.17
N ARG A 266 -15.03 -10.21 -14.67
CA ARG A 266 -16.40 -10.66 -14.33
C ARG A 266 -16.51 -11.11 -12.87
N GLU A 267 -15.47 -11.75 -12.34
CA GLU A 267 -15.43 -12.20 -10.94
C GLU A 267 -15.32 -11.02 -9.98
N VAL A 268 -14.44 -10.07 -10.24
CA VAL A 268 -14.36 -8.77 -9.54
C VAL A 268 -15.70 -8.06 -9.60
N GLY A 269 -16.34 -8.08 -10.77
CA GLY A 269 -17.66 -7.54 -10.93
C GLY A 269 -18.68 -8.19 -9.99
N LYS A 270 -18.77 -9.52 -9.95
CA LYS A 270 -19.68 -10.22 -9.03
C LYS A 270 -19.38 -9.92 -7.57
N LEU A 271 -18.09 -9.78 -7.23
CA LEU A 271 -17.62 -9.52 -5.87
C LEU A 271 -18.00 -8.13 -5.37
N LEU A 272 -18.04 -7.13 -6.26
CA LEU A 272 -18.22 -5.71 -5.92
C LEU A 272 -19.50 -5.08 -6.50
N GLY A 273 -20.44 -5.90 -6.97
CA GLY A 273 -21.78 -5.45 -7.38
C GLY A 273 -21.97 -5.04 -8.85
N TYR A 274 -21.12 -5.49 -9.79
CA TYR A 274 -21.26 -5.25 -11.23
C TYR A 274 -22.52 -5.87 -11.84
N ARG A 275 -23.23 -5.09 -12.65
CA ARG A 275 -24.23 -5.58 -13.61
C ARG A 275 -23.69 -5.38 -15.03
N PRO A 276 -23.74 -6.40 -15.91
CA PRO A 276 -23.21 -6.32 -17.28
C PRO A 276 -23.95 -5.26 -18.12
N GLU A 277 -23.21 -4.62 -19.02
CA GLU A 277 -23.75 -3.69 -20.02
C GLU A 277 -24.92 -4.32 -20.77
N GLY A 278 -26.09 -3.68 -20.75
CA GLY A 278 -27.31 -4.14 -21.44
C GLY A 278 -28.61 -4.14 -20.62
N SER A 279 -28.59 -3.79 -19.33
CA SER A 279 -29.83 -3.62 -18.55
C SER A 279 -30.56 -2.35 -18.97
N LYS A 280 -31.70 -2.50 -19.65
CA LYS A 280 -32.61 -1.42 -20.05
C LYS A 280 -33.36 -0.82 -18.85
N TYR A 281 -32.72 -0.03 -18.00
CA TYR A 281 -33.42 0.90 -17.10
C TYR A 281 -32.64 2.21 -16.99
N GLY A 282 -33.38 3.32 -17.00
CA GLY A 282 -32.90 4.67 -17.29
C GLY A 282 -32.01 5.29 -16.22
N ARG A 283 -31.56 6.52 -16.51
CA ARG A 283 -30.90 7.44 -15.58
C ARG A 283 -31.69 7.49 -14.26
N GLY A 284 -31.26 6.74 -13.26
CA GLY A 284 -32.00 6.61 -12.00
C GLY A 284 -31.45 5.54 -11.04
N ASP A 285 -30.80 4.48 -11.54
CA ASP A 285 -30.25 3.41 -10.69
C ASP A 285 -28.75 3.23 -10.95
N VAL A 286 -27.86 3.58 -10.02
CA VAL A 286 -26.42 3.23 -10.07
C VAL A 286 -26.00 2.79 -8.66
N PRO A 287 -25.34 1.62 -8.52
CA PRO A 287 -23.89 1.59 -8.71
C PRO A 287 -23.40 0.48 -9.64
N VAL A 288 -22.56 0.88 -10.60
CA VAL A 288 -21.80 0.01 -11.48
C VAL A 288 -20.33 0.22 -11.13
N LEU A 289 -19.62 -0.82 -10.70
CA LEU A 289 -18.16 -0.79 -10.68
C LEU A 289 -17.66 -0.59 -12.11
N GLN A 290 -16.96 0.51 -12.37
CA GLN A 290 -16.31 0.77 -13.66
C GLN A 290 -14.83 0.39 -13.61
N LEU A 291 -14.45 -0.66 -14.33
CA LEU A 291 -13.04 -1.04 -14.47
C LEU A 291 -12.44 -0.50 -15.76
N SER A 292 -11.28 0.15 -15.67
CA SER A 292 -10.51 0.57 -16.84
C SER A 292 -10.09 -0.62 -17.73
N PRO A 293 -9.76 -0.41 -19.01
CA PRO A 293 -9.13 -1.44 -19.84
C PRO A 293 -7.84 -2.02 -19.22
N MET A 294 -7.45 -3.23 -19.64
CA MET A 294 -6.35 -4.00 -19.03
C MET A 294 -4.97 -3.34 -19.13
N GLN A 295 -4.78 -2.38 -20.03
CA GLN A 295 -3.51 -1.67 -20.23
C GLN A 295 -3.44 -0.34 -19.50
N VAL A 296 -4.57 0.16 -18.98
CA VAL A 296 -4.67 1.50 -18.40
C VAL A 296 -4.07 1.50 -16.99
N ASP A 297 -3.06 2.34 -16.80
CA ASP A 297 -2.39 2.51 -15.50
C ASP A 297 -3.14 3.47 -14.57
N CYS A 298 -2.60 3.71 -13.37
CA CYS A 298 -3.24 4.60 -12.38
C CYS A 298 -3.34 6.05 -12.86
N LEU A 299 -2.34 6.57 -13.57
CA LEU A 299 -2.35 7.96 -14.03
C LEU A 299 -3.36 8.15 -15.17
N GLU A 300 -3.33 7.26 -16.16
CA GLU A 300 -4.30 7.24 -17.26
C GLU A 300 -5.72 7.06 -16.71
N PHE A 301 -5.90 6.16 -15.75
CA PHE A 301 -7.17 5.95 -15.08
C PHE A 301 -7.70 7.23 -14.43
N LEU A 302 -6.87 7.92 -13.62
CA LEU A 302 -7.27 9.15 -12.96
C LEU A 302 -7.59 10.28 -13.96
N ARG A 303 -6.94 10.30 -15.11
CA ARG A 303 -7.18 11.31 -16.16
C ARG A 303 -8.48 11.10 -16.92
N GLU A 304 -8.84 9.85 -17.16
CA GLU A 304 -9.98 9.51 -18.03
C GLU A 304 -11.26 9.19 -17.26
N PHE A 305 -11.15 8.66 -16.04
CA PHE A 305 -12.28 8.06 -15.32
C PHE A 305 -12.54 8.66 -13.93
N ALA A 306 -11.65 9.51 -13.40
CA ALA A 306 -11.82 10.09 -12.07
C ALA A 306 -12.30 11.55 -12.10
N GLU A 307 -13.41 11.79 -11.43
CA GLU A 307 -13.93 13.12 -11.11
C GLU A 307 -13.41 13.55 -9.74
N LEU A 308 -12.14 13.95 -9.70
CA LEU A 308 -11.52 14.54 -8.52
C LEU A 308 -11.93 16.02 -8.43
N THR A 309 -13.07 16.30 -7.82
CA THR A 309 -13.59 17.66 -7.55
C THR A 309 -13.85 17.86 -6.08
#